data_AF-A0A6J7FR33-F1
#
_entry.id   AF-A0A6J7FR33-F1
#
_cell.length_a   1.000
_cell.length_b   1.000
_cell.length_c   1.000
_cell.angle_alpha   90.00
_cell.angle_beta   90.00
_cell.angle_gamma   90.00
#
_symmetry.space_group_name_H-M   'P 1'
#
loop_
_entity.id
_entity.type
_entity.pdbx_description
1 polymer ?
#
loop_
_entity_poly.entity_id
_entity_poly.type
_entity_poly.pdbx_seq_one_letter_code
_entity_poly.pdbx_strand_id
1 'polypeptide(L)'
;MHLDVLVVSWSVTAMWEYQMADGSASYVGRPDFDALLGTRMAEFEEMAAQYGTTVLWTTYAPKEPAAGGERWTAPKTADQMAAVVLQRPCTSDLRMLVRAEPGYRWYQDGYHFTPTGAARAVASMTSSALRCALLDPSGPDVLPGKS
;
A
#
# COMPACT_ATOMS: atom_id res chain seq x y z
N MET A 1 -10.71 11.16 19.11
CA MET A 1 -10.69 10.41 17.84
C MET A 1 -9.42 9.60 17.86
N HIS A 2 -9.49 8.32 18.22
CA HIS A 2 -8.36 7.41 17.99
C HIS A 2 -8.30 7.18 16.47
N LEU A 3 -7.11 7.28 15.89
CA LEU A 3 -6.91 6.92 14.49
C LEU A 3 -6.89 5.39 14.44
N ASP A 4 -8.06 4.78 14.26
CA ASP A 4 -8.20 3.32 14.33
C ASP A 4 -7.54 2.63 13.12
N VAL A 5 -7.37 3.36 12.01
CA VAL A 5 -6.73 2.86 10.78
C VAL A 5 -5.76 3.88 10.19
N LEU A 6 -4.51 3.46 10.01
CA LEU A 6 -3.51 4.16 9.21
C LEU A 6 -3.47 3.55 7.81
N VAL A 7 -3.82 4.33 6.80
CA VAL A 7 -3.73 3.91 5.40
C VAL A 7 -2.32 4.17 4.89
N VAL A 8 -1.62 3.10 4.55
CA VAL A 8 -0.28 3.17 3.99
C VAL A 8 -0.35 2.82 2.51
N SER A 9 -0.14 3.84 1.69
CA SER A 9 0.00 3.68 0.25
C SER A 9 1.44 3.36 -0.08
N TRP A 10 1.67 2.17 -0.65
CA TRP A 10 2.99 1.83 -1.16
C TRP A 10 3.11 2.22 -2.64
N SER A 11 3.46 3.48 -2.84
CA SER A 11 3.73 4.11 -4.14
C SER A 11 5.21 4.04 -4.51
N VAL A 12 5.59 2.95 -5.16
CA VAL A 12 6.54 2.73 -6.28
C VAL A 12 7.66 3.74 -6.64
N THR A 13 8.22 4.57 -5.76
CA THR A 13 9.50 5.25 -6.07
C THR A 13 10.64 4.96 -5.10
N ALA A 14 10.35 4.66 -3.83
CA ALA A 14 11.40 4.49 -2.82
C ALA A 14 11.66 3.04 -2.34
N MET A 15 10.78 2.08 -2.66
CA MET A 15 10.86 0.72 -2.06
C MET A 15 10.64 -0.44 -3.06
N TRP A 16 10.52 -0.15 -4.35
CA TRP A 16 10.57 -1.18 -5.40
C TRP A 16 12.02 -1.61 -5.70
N GLU A 17 12.96 -0.75 -5.34
CA GLU A 17 14.38 -0.92 -5.47
C GLU A 17 15.07 -0.27 -4.27
N TYR A 18 16.14 -0.91 -3.80
CA TYR A 18 17.04 -0.36 -2.81
C TYR A 18 18.46 -0.36 -3.36
N GLN A 19 19.08 0.81 -3.37
CA GLN A 19 20.46 1.00 -3.78
C GLN A 19 21.38 0.67 -2.61
N MET A 20 22.21 -0.34 -2.79
CA MET A 20 23.19 -0.80 -1.82
C MET A 20 24.44 0.08 -1.87
N ALA A 21 25.23 0.07 -0.79
CA ALA A 21 26.45 0.88 -0.70
C ALA A 21 27.54 0.49 -1.73
N ASP A 22 27.48 -0.72 -2.28
CA ASP A 22 28.37 -1.20 -3.34
C ASP A 22 27.90 -0.79 -4.76
N GLY A 23 26.83 0.00 -4.86
CA GLY A 23 26.23 0.45 -6.12
C GLY A 23 25.34 -0.59 -6.80
N SER A 24 25.14 -1.76 -6.17
CA SER A 24 24.15 -2.74 -6.65
C SER A 24 22.74 -2.35 -6.24
N ALA A 25 21.76 -2.79 -7.02
CA ALA A 25 20.35 -2.58 -6.73
C ALA A 25 19.67 -3.91 -6.39
N SER A 26 18.96 -3.95 -5.27
CA SER A 26 18.02 -5.03 -4.98
C SER A 26 16.61 -4.57 -5.30
N TYR A 27 15.79 -5.43 -5.88
CA TYR A 27 14.49 -5.05 -6.44
C TYR A 27 13.41 -6.06 -6.12
N VAL A 28 12.16 -5.59 -6.11
CA VAL A 28 10.96 -6.41 -5.91
C VAL A 28 10.86 -7.53 -6.95
N GLY A 29 10.44 -8.71 -6.49
CA GLY A 29 10.46 -9.96 -7.25
C GLY A 29 11.75 -10.77 -7.11
N ARG A 30 12.74 -10.28 -6.33
CA ARG A 30 13.82 -11.13 -5.83
C ARG A 30 13.43 -11.69 -4.45
N PRO A 31 13.57 -13.00 -4.19
CA PRO A 31 13.12 -13.59 -2.92
C PRO A 31 13.73 -12.97 -1.67
N ASP A 32 15.00 -12.59 -1.71
CA ASP A 32 15.71 -11.94 -0.60
C ASP A 32 15.16 -10.54 -0.30
N PHE A 33 14.89 -9.76 -1.35
CA PHE A 33 14.30 -8.42 -1.20
C PHE A 33 12.84 -8.48 -0.79
N ASP A 34 12.04 -9.38 -1.39
CA ASP A 34 10.63 -9.55 -1.05
C ASP A 34 10.46 -10.00 0.41
N ALA A 35 11.33 -10.87 0.90
CA ALA A 35 11.37 -11.26 2.32
C ALA A 35 11.72 -10.07 3.23
N LEU A 36 12.72 -9.27 2.87
CA LEU A 36 13.08 -8.06 3.60
C LEU A 36 11.91 -7.07 3.65
N LEU A 37 11.25 -6.82 2.51
CA LEU A 37 10.05 -5.98 2.44
C LEU A 37 8.95 -6.51 3.37
N GLY A 38 8.65 -7.81 3.31
CA GLY A 38 7.66 -8.44 4.18
C GLY A 38 7.97 -8.27 5.67
N THR A 39 9.25 -8.37 6.07
CA THR A 39 9.69 -8.11 7.44
C THR A 39 9.47 -6.64 7.83
N ARG A 40 9.86 -5.67 6.98
CA ARG A 40 9.67 -4.24 7.27
C ARG A 40 8.20 -3.85 7.39
N MET A 41 7.32 -4.46 6.60
CA MET A 41 5.87 -4.28 6.75
C MET A 41 5.37 -4.80 8.09
N ALA A 42 5.84 -5.98 8.51
CA ALA A 42 5.46 -6.57 9.79
C ALA A 42 5.91 -5.70 10.97
N GLU A 43 7.15 -5.21 10.96
CA GLU A 43 7.66 -4.26 11.96
C GLU A 43 6.79 -2.99 12.04
N PHE A 44 6.33 -2.48 10.89
CA PHE A 44 5.46 -1.31 10.85
C PHE A 44 4.06 -1.60 11.40
N GLU A 45 3.48 -2.76 11.08
CA GLU A 45 2.21 -3.23 11.65
C GLU A 45 2.31 -3.39 13.17
N GLU A 46 3.38 -3.99 13.67
CA GLU A 46 3.64 -4.13 15.11
C GLU A 46 3.76 -2.77 15.80
N MET A 47 4.46 -1.83 15.18
CA MET A 47 4.57 -0.46 15.70
C MET A 47 3.22 0.24 15.74
N ALA A 48 2.42 0.15 14.67
CA ALA A 48 1.09 0.75 14.62
C ALA A 48 0.16 0.14 15.68
N ALA A 49 0.24 -1.18 15.89
CA ALA A 49 -0.54 -1.88 16.91
C ALA A 49 -0.25 -1.37 18.33
N GLN A 50 0.99 -0.97 18.64
CA GLN A 50 1.34 -0.36 19.94
C GLN A 50 0.59 0.94 20.22
N TYR A 51 0.10 1.62 19.17
CA TYR A 51 -0.71 2.83 19.27
C TYR A 51 -2.22 2.58 19.10
N GLY A 52 -2.65 1.31 19.08
CA GLY A 52 -4.05 0.93 18.84
C GLY A 52 -4.50 1.24 17.40
N THR A 53 -3.57 1.14 16.44
CA THR A 53 -3.83 1.47 15.03
C THR A 53 -3.61 0.26 14.15
N THR A 54 -4.56 -0.01 13.26
CA THR A 54 -4.42 -1.03 12.21
C THR A 54 -3.84 -0.42 10.93
N VAL A 55 -2.93 -1.12 10.26
CA VAL A 55 -2.36 -0.68 8.98
C VAL A 55 -3.15 -1.28 7.82
N LEU A 56 -3.69 -0.43 6.94
CA LEU A 56 -4.22 -0.86 5.65
C LEU A 56 -3.16 -0.62 4.56
N TRP A 57 -2.64 -1.71 3.99
CA TRP A 57 -1.71 -1.63 2.87
C TRP A 57 -2.44 -1.53 1.55
N THR A 58 -2.02 -0.58 0.71
CA THR A 58 -2.56 -0.47 -0.65
C THR A 58 -1.46 -0.59 -1.69
N THR A 59 -1.74 -1.32 -2.77
CA THR A 59 -0.89 -1.41 -3.97
C THR A 59 -1.64 -0.88 -5.19
N TYR A 60 -0.97 -0.19 -6.09
CA TYR A 60 -1.53 0.30 -7.34
C TYR A 60 -0.50 0.22 -8.47
N ALA A 61 -0.98 0.25 -9.72
CA ALA A 61 -0.11 0.27 -10.89
C ALA A 61 0.16 1.73 -11.27
N PRO A 62 1.42 2.20 -11.30
CA PRO A 62 1.71 3.56 -11.75
C PRO A 62 1.51 3.69 -13.26
N LYS A 63 1.24 4.90 -13.71
CA LYS A 63 1.23 5.23 -15.13
C LYS A 63 2.66 5.25 -15.69
N GLU A 64 2.87 4.60 -16.83
CA GLU A 64 4.10 4.76 -17.62
C GLU A 64 4.21 6.20 -18.14
N PRO A 65 5.29 6.94 -17.81
CA PRO A 65 5.50 8.28 -18.35
C PRO A 65 5.72 8.20 -19.86
N ALA A 66 5.37 9.27 -20.56
CA ALA A 66 5.45 9.32 -22.03
C ALA A 66 6.89 9.22 -22.58
N ALA A 67 7.91 9.36 -21.73
CA ALA A 67 9.32 9.34 -22.11
C ALA A 67 10.03 8.15 -21.45
N GLY A 68 9.93 6.97 -22.07
CA GLY A 68 10.67 5.76 -21.67
C GLY A 68 10.16 5.13 -20.38
N GLY A 69 9.76 3.86 -20.46
CA GLY A 69 9.18 3.12 -19.35
C GLY A 69 10.21 2.84 -18.26
N GLU A 70 10.28 3.72 -17.27
CA GLU A 70 11.01 3.41 -16.06
C GLU A 70 10.48 2.12 -15.44
N ARG A 71 11.38 1.26 -14.96
CA ARG A 71 11.04 -0.08 -14.51
C ARG A 71 9.91 -0.11 -13.49
N TRP A 72 9.86 0.89 -12.60
CA TRP A 72 8.84 1.01 -11.57
C TRP A 72 7.42 1.17 -12.14
N THR A 73 7.28 1.70 -13.35
CA THR A 73 6.00 1.87 -14.06
C THR A 73 5.55 0.62 -14.82
N ALA A 74 6.44 -0.38 -14.95
CA ALA A 74 6.14 -1.58 -15.71
C ALA A 74 5.02 -2.39 -15.02
N PRO A 75 4.05 -2.94 -15.77
CA PRO A 75 2.99 -3.79 -15.22
C PRO A 75 3.52 -4.93 -14.35
N LYS A 76 4.65 -5.54 -14.77
CA LYS A 76 5.33 -6.61 -14.04
C LYS A 76 5.78 -6.17 -12.65
N THR A 77 6.31 -4.97 -12.50
CA THR A 77 6.77 -4.46 -11.19
C THR A 77 5.57 -4.21 -10.26
N ALA A 78 4.46 -3.72 -10.80
CA ALA A 78 3.21 -3.61 -10.04
C ALA A 78 2.65 -5.00 -9.62
N ASP A 79 2.78 -6.02 -10.46
CA ASP A 79 2.43 -7.40 -10.10
C ASP A 79 3.33 -7.98 -9.01
N GLN A 80 4.65 -7.78 -9.11
CA GLN A 80 5.61 -8.25 -8.11
C GLN A 80 5.39 -7.58 -6.75
N MET A 81 5.11 -6.27 -6.73
CA MET A 81 4.77 -5.56 -5.51
C MET A 81 3.48 -6.08 -4.88
N ALA A 82 2.45 -6.32 -5.69
CA ALA A 82 1.20 -6.89 -5.19
C ALA A 82 1.37 -8.28 -4.60
N ALA A 83 2.27 -9.10 -5.14
CA ALA A 83 2.55 -10.42 -4.61
C ALA A 83 3.08 -10.38 -3.17
N VAL A 84 3.77 -9.30 -2.76
CA VAL A 84 4.22 -9.08 -1.38
C VAL A 84 3.11 -8.44 -0.55
N VAL A 85 2.53 -7.33 -1.04
CA VAL A 85 1.55 -6.53 -0.31
C VAL A 85 0.29 -7.31 0.02
N LEU A 86 -0.22 -8.10 -0.93
CA LEU A 86 -1.49 -8.80 -0.74
C LEU A 86 -1.41 -9.99 0.21
N GLN A 87 -0.21 -10.33 0.71
CA GLN A 87 -0.03 -11.31 1.79
C GLN A 87 -0.31 -10.73 3.17
N ARG A 88 -0.44 -9.40 3.31
CA ARG A 88 -0.67 -8.76 4.61
C ARG A 88 -2.09 -8.98 5.12
N PRO A 89 -2.31 -8.91 6.45
CA PRO A 89 -3.63 -9.12 7.04
C PRO A 89 -4.69 -8.10 6.55
N CYS A 90 -4.25 -6.88 6.27
CA CYS A 90 -5.11 -5.76 5.90
C CYS A 90 -4.66 -5.08 4.61
N THR A 91 -5.41 -5.31 3.52
CA THR A 91 -4.98 -4.89 2.17
C THR A 91 -6.11 -4.35 1.29
N SER A 92 -5.72 -3.55 0.30
CA SER A 92 -6.57 -3.13 -0.82
C SER A 92 -5.78 -3.12 -2.13
N ASP A 93 -6.27 -3.86 -3.13
CA ASP A 93 -5.67 -3.91 -4.47
C ASP A 93 -6.29 -2.86 -5.39
N LEU A 94 -5.64 -1.70 -5.50
CA LEU A 94 -6.09 -0.61 -6.37
C LEU A 94 -5.59 -0.78 -7.81
N ARG A 95 -4.77 -1.79 -8.12
CA ARG A 95 -4.30 -2.02 -9.50
C ARG A 95 -5.46 -2.33 -10.42
N MET A 96 -6.52 -2.95 -9.92
CA MET A 96 -7.71 -3.27 -10.70
C MET A 96 -8.45 -2.01 -11.15
N LEU A 97 -8.44 -0.94 -10.35
CA LEU A 97 -8.94 0.36 -10.81
C LEU A 97 -8.13 0.81 -12.02
N VAL A 98 -6.80 0.81 -11.87
CA VAL A 98 -5.85 1.20 -12.93
C VAL A 98 -5.99 0.32 -14.19
N ARG A 99 -6.26 -0.98 -14.05
CA ARG A 99 -6.38 -1.88 -15.20
C ARG A 99 -7.72 -1.74 -15.93
N ALA A 100 -8.76 -1.26 -15.26
CA ALA A 100 -10.11 -1.20 -15.81
C ALA A 100 -10.33 -0.08 -16.85
N GLU A 101 -9.42 0.90 -17.00
CA GLU A 101 -9.69 2.09 -17.85
C GLU A 101 -8.52 2.52 -18.77
N PRO A 102 -8.12 1.73 -19.78
CA PRO A 102 -6.84 1.85 -20.51
C PRO A 102 -6.41 3.24 -21.07
N GLY A 103 -7.33 4.22 -21.19
CA GLY A 103 -7.09 5.58 -21.71
C GLY A 103 -6.63 6.65 -20.69
N TYR A 104 -6.00 6.22 -19.60
CA TYR A 104 -5.61 6.95 -18.38
C TYR A 104 -5.16 8.43 -18.53
N ARG A 105 -6.06 9.35 -18.17
CA ARG A 105 -5.73 10.78 -17.96
C ARG A 105 -6.26 11.41 -16.67
N TRP A 106 -7.21 10.78 -15.99
CA TRP A 106 -7.95 11.40 -14.87
C TRP A 106 -7.68 10.73 -13.52
N TYR A 107 -6.83 9.70 -13.45
CA TYR A 107 -6.39 9.11 -12.18
C TYR A 107 -5.04 9.59 -11.71
N GLN A 108 -4.05 9.78 -12.59
CA GLN A 108 -2.70 10.18 -12.20
C GLN A 108 -2.10 11.23 -13.13
N ASP A 109 -1.35 12.18 -12.58
CA ASP A 109 -0.64 13.27 -13.31
C ASP A 109 0.85 12.97 -13.50
N GLY A 110 1.20 11.69 -13.59
CA GLY A 110 2.57 11.20 -13.55
C GLY A 110 2.74 10.35 -12.30
N TYR A 111 3.30 10.94 -11.24
CA TYR A 111 3.61 10.24 -9.99
C TYR A 111 2.48 10.25 -8.96
N HIS A 112 1.51 11.17 -9.05
CA HIS A 112 0.47 11.34 -8.03
C HIS A 112 -0.90 11.00 -8.57
N PHE A 113 -1.81 10.64 -7.67
CA PHE A 113 -3.23 10.63 -8.02
C PHE A 113 -3.72 12.06 -8.25
N THR A 114 -4.47 12.29 -9.33
CA THR A 114 -5.27 13.52 -9.44
C THR A 114 -6.34 13.54 -8.34
N PRO A 115 -6.98 14.67 -8.04
CA PRO A 115 -8.09 14.71 -7.07
C PRO A 115 -9.21 13.70 -7.37
N THR A 116 -9.58 13.52 -8.65
CA THR A 116 -10.62 12.55 -9.05
C THR A 116 -10.14 11.11 -8.85
N GLY A 117 -8.87 10.83 -9.18
CA GLY A 117 -8.27 9.53 -8.95
C GLY A 117 -8.17 9.17 -7.47
N ALA A 118 -7.78 10.13 -6.63
CA ALA A 118 -7.70 9.96 -5.18
C ALA A 118 -9.08 9.66 -4.59
N ALA A 119 -10.13 10.41 -4.98
CA ALA A 119 -11.49 10.17 -4.52
C ALA A 119 -11.98 8.75 -4.85
N ARG A 120 -11.70 8.27 -6.07
CA ARG A 120 -12.05 6.90 -6.47
C ARG A 120 -11.23 5.83 -5.75
N ALA A 121 -9.94 6.07 -5.53
CA ALA A 121 -9.09 5.18 -4.74
C ALA A 121 -9.63 5.05 -3.31
N VAL A 122 -9.96 6.17 -2.66
CA VAL A 122 -10.58 6.21 -1.32
C VAL A 122 -11.90 5.44 -1.30
N ALA A 123 -12.79 5.68 -2.25
CA ALA A 123 -14.06 4.97 -2.34
C ALA A 123 -13.85 3.45 -2.47
N SER A 124 -12.86 3.03 -3.26
CA SER A 124 -12.57 1.61 -3.51
C SER A 124 -11.93 0.90 -2.32
N MET A 125 -11.13 1.61 -1.50
CA MET A 125 -10.53 1.03 -0.29
C MET A 125 -11.42 1.13 0.94
N THR A 126 -12.51 1.89 0.91
CA THR A 126 -13.38 2.13 2.08
C THR A 126 -13.87 0.82 2.71
N SER A 127 -14.34 -0.14 1.91
CA SER A 127 -14.76 -1.45 2.44
C SER A 127 -13.60 -2.26 3.04
N SER A 128 -12.39 -2.15 2.49
CA SER A 128 -11.20 -2.76 3.10
C SER A 128 -10.86 -2.10 4.43
N ALA A 129 -10.87 -0.77 4.51
CA ALA A 129 -10.61 -0.02 5.73
C ALA A 129 -11.60 -0.38 6.85
N LEU A 130 -12.90 -0.45 6.51
CA LEU A 130 -13.94 -0.85 7.47
C LEU A 130 -13.75 -2.29 7.96
N ARG A 131 -13.43 -3.25 7.06
CA ARG A 131 -13.12 -4.62 7.49
C ARG A 131 -11.89 -4.67 8.39
N CYS A 132 -10.87 -3.88 8.07
CA CYS A 132 -9.63 -3.80 8.83
C CYS A 132 -9.83 -3.23 10.24
N ALA A 133 -10.64 -2.19 10.38
CA ALA A 133 -10.99 -1.64 11.69
C ALA A 133 -11.70 -2.67 12.59
N LEU A 134 -12.32 -3.70 12.02
CA LEU A 134 -12.98 -4.78 12.76
C LEU A 134 -12.06 -5.97 13.08
N LEU A 135 -10.85 -6.01 12.53
CA LEU A 135 -9.88 -7.07 12.80
C LEU A 135 -9.10 -6.88 14.10
N ASP A 136 -9.31 -5.76 14.80
CA ASP A 136 -8.71 -5.55 16.11
C ASP A 136 -9.44 -6.37 17.19
N PRO A 137 -8.85 -7.45 17.74
CA PRO A 137 -9.43 -8.19 18.84
C PRO A 137 -9.44 -7.40 20.16
N SER A 138 -8.84 -6.20 20.19
CA SER A 138 -8.79 -5.29 21.34
C SER A 138 -10.05 -4.42 21.51
N GLY A 139 -11.10 -4.65 20.72
CA GLY A 139 -12.38 -3.93 20.81
C GLY A 139 -12.88 -3.81 22.27
N PRO A 140 -13.53 -2.68 22.60
CA PRO A 140 -13.38 -2.00 23.88
C PRO A 140 -14.02 -2.76 25.04
N ASP A 141 -13.22 -3.30 25.94
CA ASP A 141 -13.55 -3.29 27.37
C ASP A 141 -13.43 -1.84 27.89
N VAL A 142 -14.28 -0.96 27.37
CA VAL A 142 -14.66 0.28 28.05
C VAL A 142 -16.00 -0.02 28.70
N LEU A 143 -15.96 -0.63 29.89
CA LEU A 143 -17.05 -0.48 30.85
C LEU A 143 -16.79 0.75 31.73
N PRO A 144 -17.85 1.51 32.05
CA PRO A 144 -17.76 2.89 32.47
C PRO A 144 -17.49 3.04 33.97
N GLY A 145 -16.88 4.16 34.32
CA GLY A 145 -17.16 4.81 35.60
C GLY A 145 -16.22 4.45 36.75
N LYS A 146 -15.29 5.37 37.01
CA LYS A 146 -14.91 5.68 38.39
C LYS A 146 -16.15 6.19 39.13
N SER A 147 -16.40 5.60 40.30
CA SER A 147 -16.68 6.31 41.55
C SER A 147 -16.45 5.37 42.71
#